data_AF-A0A1H0T6Q4-F1
#
_entry.id   AF-A0A1H0T6Q4-F1
#
_cell.length_a   1.000
_cell.length_b   1.000
_cell.length_c   1.000
_cell.angle_alpha   90.00
_cell.angle_beta   90.00
_cell.angle_gamma   90.00
#
_symmetry.space_group_name_H-M   'P 1'
#
loop_
_entity.id
_entity.type
_entity.pdbx_description
1 polymer ?
#
loop_
_entity_poly.entity_id
_entity_poly.type
_entity_poly.pdbx_seq_one_letter_code
_entity_poly.pdbx_strand_id
1 'polypeptide(L)' 'MMEFLYFPQDKSEYIPAIVMLMLFIVFAAVTMIWFIKISQKEEQKVDQAYKVEANANKKNEKPR' A
#
# COMPACT_ATOMS: atom_id res chain seq x y z
N MET A 1 10.62 37.81 2.02
CA MET A 1 9.43 38.38 2.69
C MET A 1 8.51 37.22 2.98
N MET A 2 8.11 36.98 4.24
CA MET A 2 7.14 35.92 4.55
C MET A 2 5.89 36.17 3.71
N GLU A 3 5.58 35.26 2.79
CA GLU A 3 4.23 35.15 2.25
C GLU A 3 3.33 34.91 3.45
N PHE A 4 2.69 35.99 3.86
CA PHE A 4 1.77 36.03 4.98
C PHE A 4 0.81 34.85 4.86
N LEU A 5 0.67 34.05 5.91
CA LEU A 5 -0.42 33.08 6.01
C LEU A 5 -1.73 33.86 5.87
N TYR A 6 -2.24 33.95 4.64
CA TYR A 6 -3.50 34.59 4.37
C TYR A 6 -4.57 33.64 4.87
N PHE A 7 -5.12 33.98 6.03
CA PHE A 7 -6.27 33.29 6.57
C PHE A 7 -7.52 34.00 6.07
N PRO A 8 -8.31 33.39 5.16
CA PRO A 8 -9.55 33.99 4.73
C PRO A 8 -10.44 34.30 5.94
N GLN A 9 -11.04 35.50 5.89
CA GLN A 9 -11.98 35.96 6.92
C GLN A 9 -13.25 35.08 6.91
N ASP A 10 -13.68 34.66 5.73
CA ASP A 10 -14.76 33.69 5.56
C ASP A 10 -14.21 32.25 5.60
N LYS A 11 -14.72 31.44 6.53
CA LYS A 11 -14.30 30.04 6.68
C LYS A 11 -14.71 29.15 5.51
N SER A 12 -15.66 29.59 4.70
CA SER A 12 -16.13 28.87 3.51
C SER A 12 -15.03 28.74 2.45
N GLU A 13 -14.06 29.67 2.42
CA GLU A 13 -12.93 29.61 1.49
C GLU A 13 -11.96 28.44 1.77
N TYR A 14 -12.03 27.79 2.95
CA TYR A 14 -11.25 26.58 3.25
C TYR A 14 -11.90 25.29 2.74
N ILE A 15 -13.18 25.33 2.34
CA ILE A 15 -13.91 24.14 1.86
C ILE A 15 -13.16 23.43 0.73
N PRO A 16 -12.65 24.12 -0.32
CA PRO A 16 -11.88 23.49 -1.39
C PRO A 16 -10.64 22.76 -0.87
N ALA A 17 -9.93 23.34 0.10
CA ALA A 17 -8.74 22.74 0.68
C ALA A 17 -9.07 21.46 1.47
N ILE A 18 -10.16 21.47 2.24
CA ILE A 18 -10.61 20.30 3.00
C ILE A 18 -11.06 19.18 2.05
N VAL A 19 -11.78 19.52 0.98
CA VAL A 19 -12.19 18.54 -0.04
C VAL A 19 -10.97 17.90 -0.71
N MET A 20 -9.96 18.71 -1.07
CA MET A 20 -8.73 18.18 -1.66
C MET A 20 -7.96 17.28 -0.69
N LEU A 21 -7.89 17.68 0.59
CA LEU A 21 -7.26 16.88 1.64
C LEU A 21 -7.97 15.53 1.81
N MET A 22 -9.30 15.53 1.91
CA MET A 22 -10.07 14.29 2.00
C MET A 22 -9.84 13.39 0.79
N LEU A 23 -9.83 13.96 -0.42
CA LEU A 23 -9.58 13.22 -1.66
C LEU A 23 -8.20 12.53 -1.62
N PHE A 24 -7.15 13.22 -1.19
CA PHE A 24 -5.82 12.62 -1.07
C PHE A 24 -5.76 11.54 0.01
N ILE A 25 -6.40 11.75 1.16
CA ILE A 25 -6.45 10.75 2.23
C ILE A 25 -7.16 9.48 1.73
N VAL A 26 -8.29 9.64 1.04
CA VAL A 26 -9.03 8.51 0.45
C VAL A 26 -8.16 7.78 -0.57
N PHE A 27 -7.50 8.48 -1.49
CA PHE A 27 -6.62 7.86 -2.46
C PHE A 27 -5.42 7.15 -1.81
N ALA A 28 -4.81 7.74 -0.78
CA ALA A 28 -3.71 7.13 -0.05
C ALA A 28 -4.15 5.83 0.64
N ALA A 29 -5.30 5.85 1.31
CA ALA A 29 -5.87 4.68 1.96
C ALA A 29 -6.19 3.57 0.94
N VAL A 30 -6.86 3.91 -0.17
CA VAL A 30 -7.17 2.96 -1.24
C VAL A 30 -5.89 2.36 -1.83
N THR A 31 -4.89 3.20 -2.13
CA THR A 31 -3.61 2.74 -2.70
C THR A 31 -2.88 1.82 -1.74
N MET A 32 -2.82 2.16 -0.44
CA MET A 32 -2.17 1.33 0.57
C MET A 32 -2.85 -0.03 0.70
N ILE A 33 -4.18 -0.06 0.76
CA ILE A 33 -4.95 -1.33 0.82
C ILE A 33 -4.70 -2.15 -0.44
N TRP A 34 -4.70 -1.53 -1.61
CA TRP A 34 -4.50 -2.24 -2.87
C TRP A 34 -3.09 -2.84 -2.97
N PHE A 35 -2.08 -2.06 -2.56
CA PHE A 35 -0.69 -2.50 -2.52
C PHE A 35 -0.49 -3.70 -1.59
N ILE A 36 -1.04 -3.65 -0.37
CA ILE A 36 -0.96 -4.77 0.59
C ILE A 36 -1.61 -6.03 0.01
N LYS A 37 -2.78 -5.92 -0.62
CA LYS A 37 -3.47 -7.07 -1.22
C LYS A 37 -2.70 -7.67 -2.38
N ILE A 38 -2.00 -6.86 -3.17
CA ILE A 38 -1.13 -7.34 -4.24
C ILE A 38 0.09 -8.05 -3.65
N SER A 39 0.75 -7.43 -2.67
CA SER A 39 1.93 -8.00 -2.00
C SER A 39 1.63 -9.36 -1.35
N GLN A 40 0.49 -9.51 -0.65
CA GLN A 40 0.09 -10.79 -0.05
C GLN A 40 -0.14 -11.90 -1.10
N LYS A 41 -0.63 -11.56 -2.29
CA LYS A 41 -0.80 -12.54 -3.39
C LYS A 41 0.54 -12.99 -3.96
N GLU A 42 1.52 -12.09 -4.03
CA GLU A 42 2.87 -12.42 -4.47
C GLU A 42 3.58 -13.29 -3.44
N GLU A 43 3.49 -12.94 -2.16
CA GLU A 43 4.07 -13.72 -1.06
C GLU A 43 3.58 -15.17 -1.07
N GLN A 44 2.27 -15.39 -1.22
CA GLN A 44 1.70 -16.74 -1.29
C GLN A 44 2.21 -17.56 -2.48
N LYS A 45 2.47 -16.93 -3.63
CA LYS A 45 3.02 -17.62 -4.81
C LYS A 45 4.47 -18.01 -4.58
N VAL A 46 5.25 -17.11 -3.99
CA VAL A 46 6.67 -17.36 -3.67
C VAL A 46 6.79 -18.47 -2.62
N ASP A 47 6.00 -18.42 -1.54
CA ASP A 47 5.99 -19.45 -0.49
C ASP A 47 5.60 -20.82 -1.04
N GLN A 48 4.60 -20.89 -1.93
CA GLN A 48 4.23 -22.14 -2.60
C GLN A 48 5.36 -22.67 -3.49
N ALA A 49 5.99 -21.82 -4.30
CA ALA A 49 7.12 -22.22 -5.14
C ALA A 49 8.28 -22.77 -4.29
N TYR A 50 8.64 -22.08 -3.22
CA TYR A 50 9.71 -22.49 -2.31
C TYR A 50 9.39 -23.81 -1.58
N LYS A 51 8.14 -24.00 -1.16
CA LYS A 51 7.68 -25.26 -0.56
C LYS A 51 7.72 -26.42 -1.54
N VAL A 52 7.35 -26.22 -2.80
CA VAL A 52 7.42 -27.29 -3.83
C VAL A 52 8.89 -27.69 -4.05
N GLU A 53 9.80 -26.74 -4.19
CA GLU A 53 11.23 -27.03 -4.37
C GLU A 53 11.85 -27.72 -3.16
N ALA A 54 11.54 -27.27 -1.94
CA ALA A 54 12.02 -27.90 -0.72
C ALA A 54 11.54 -29.36 -0.58
N ASN A 55 10.28 -29.66 -0.94
CA ASN A 55 9.77 -31.03 -0.94
C ASN A 55 10.36 -31.88 -2.06
N ALA A 56 10.62 -31.31 -3.23
CA ALA A 56 11.31 -31.99 -4.31
C ALA A 56 12.74 -32.37 -3.89
N ASN A 57 13.49 -31.45 -3.29
CA ASN A 57 14.86 -31.72 -2.84
C ASN A 57 14.94 -32.82 -1.77
N LYS A 58 14.05 -32.79 -0.76
CA LYS A 58 13.96 -33.86 0.25
C LYS A 58 13.63 -35.25 -0.31
N LYS A 59 12.98 -35.33 -1.48
CA LYS A 59 12.70 -36.61 -2.15
C LYS A 59 13.93 -37.16 -2.88
N ASN A 60 14.86 -36.28 -3.25
CA ASN A 60 16.08 -36.59 -3.98
C ASN A 60 17.22 -37.00 -3.02
N GLU A 61 17.17 -36.56 -1.76
CA GLU A 61 18.15 -36.86 -0.72
C GLU A 61 17.88 -38.15 0.06
N LYS A 62 16.83 -38.93 -0.26
CA LYS A 62 16.66 -40.25 0.38
C LYS A 62 17.75 -41.20 -0.14
N PRO A 63 18.69 -41.65 0.72
CA PRO A 63 19.75 -42.55 0.30
C PRO A 63 19.12 -43.91 -0.05
N ARG A 64 19.50 -44.44 -1.21
CA ARG A 64 19.39 -45.87 -1.49
C ARG A 64 20.47 -46.62 -0.73
#